data_AF-A0A7S2GNA1-F1
#
_entry.id   AF-A0A7S2GNA1-F1
#
_cell.length_a   1.000
_cell.length_b   1.000
_cell.length_c   1.000
_cell.angle_alpha   90.00
_cell.angle_beta   90.00
_cell.angle_gamma   90.00
#
_symmetry.space_group_name_H-M   'P 1'
#
loop_
_entity.id
_entity.type
_entity.pdbx_description
1 polymer ?
#
loop_
_entity_poly.entity_id
_entity_poly.type
_entity_poly.pdbx_seq_one_letter_code
_entity_poly.pdbx_strand_id
1 'polypeptide(L)'
;DERFAHFEAIGLREAQQAVFVLVAGGLGERLGFSGIKLALPSTVVTGWTFLEFYCRFMLALQSQSPDAAAGAPPLIPLVIMTSDDTHPKTQELLEANGFFGLKREQVHVLKQEKVACLIDSEARLSRDPKDPGRIETKPHGHGDVHALLHGS
;
A
#
# COMPACT_ATOMS: atom_id res chain seq x y z
N ASP A 1 25.83 10.31 16.71
CA ASP A 1 25.09 11.26 17.58
C ASP A 1 24.32 10.41 18.59
N GLU A 2 24.53 10.62 19.89
CA GLU A 2 23.86 9.84 20.94
C GLU A 2 22.33 9.96 20.87
N ARG A 3 21.81 11.10 20.43
CA ARG A 3 20.36 11.29 20.25
C ARG A 3 19.80 10.43 19.14
N PHE A 4 20.55 10.27 18.05
CA PHE A 4 20.15 9.40 16.95
C PHE A 4 20.02 7.95 17.42
N ALA A 5 21.04 7.42 18.09
CA ALA A 5 21.03 6.04 18.61
C ALA A 5 19.90 5.83 19.64
N HIS A 6 19.63 6.84 20.48
CA HIS A 6 18.53 6.80 21.44
C HIS A 6 17.16 6.68 20.75
N PHE A 7 16.87 7.52 19.75
CA PHE A 7 15.59 7.48 19.04
C PHE A 7 15.47 6.27 18.12
N GLU A 8 16.56 5.79 17.53
CA GLU A 8 16.58 4.55 16.75
C GLU A 8 16.19 3.36 17.61
N ALA A 9 16.75 3.23 18.82
CA ALA A 9 16.41 2.16 19.74
C ALA A 9 14.94 2.20 20.19
N ILE A 10 14.37 3.40 20.36
CA ILE A 10 12.93 3.56 20.63
C ILE A 10 12.12 3.14 19.39
N GLY A 11 12.42 3.71 18.23
CA GLY A 11 11.70 3.46 16.99
C GLY A 11 11.69 1.99 16.58
N LEU A 12 12.79 1.27 16.77
CA LEU A 12 12.87 -0.17 16.49
C LEU A 12 11.93 -1.00 17.37
N ARG A 13 11.72 -0.60 18.64
CA ARG A 13 10.75 -1.25 19.53
C ARG A 13 9.32 -0.92 19.15
N GLU A 14 9.02 0.36 18.93
CA GLU A 14 7.68 0.81 18.56
C GLU A 14 7.25 0.27 17.19
N ALA A 15 8.17 0.11 16.25
CA ALA A 15 7.91 -0.46 14.94
C ALA A 15 7.38 -1.90 15.02
N GLN A 16 7.74 -2.68 16.05
CA GLN A 16 7.21 -4.04 16.24
C GLN A 16 5.72 -4.06 16.60
N GLN A 17 5.18 -2.94 17.07
CA GLN A 17 3.76 -2.77 17.42
C GLN A 17 3.02 -1.87 16.42
N ALA A 18 3.69 -1.44 15.36
CA ALA A 18 3.14 -0.55 14.35
C ALA A 18 2.47 -1.35 13.22
N VAL A 19 1.61 -0.66 12.47
CA VAL A 19 1.08 -1.12 11.19
C VAL A 19 1.61 -0.18 10.12
N PHE A 20 2.12 -0.73 9.02
CA PHE A 20 2.51 0.04 7.86
C PHE A 20 1.37 0.09 6.86
N VAL A 21 1.07 1.27 6.35
CA VAL A 21 -0.02 1.49 5.41
C VAL A 21 0.54 2.09 4.12
N LEU A 22 0.36 1.37 3.01
CA LEU A 22 0.78 1.80 1.69
C LEU A 22 -0.44 2.17 0.85
N VAL A 23 -0.57 3.46 0.52
CA VAL A 23 -1.63 3.94 -0.35
C VAL A 23 -1.22 3.80 -1.82
N ALA A 24 -1.78 2.79 -2.48
CA ALA A 24 -1.40 2.30 -3.80
C ALA A 24 -2.57 2.31 -4.82
N GLY A 25 -3.47 3.29 -4.72
CA GLY A 25 -4.60 3.43 -5.64
C GLY A 25 -4.26 3.98 -7.05
N GLY A 26 -3.03 4.45 -7.28
CA GLY A 26 -2.65 5.16 -8.51
C GLY A 26 -1.81 4.34 -9.50
N LEU A 27 -2.00 4.62 -10.78
CA LEU A 27 -1.22 4.06 -11.89
C LEU A 27 0.11 4.81 -12.13
N GLY A 28 1.04 4.17 -12.83
CA GLY A 28 2.38 4.71 -13.14
C GLY A 28 2.46 5.64 -14.35
N GLU A 29 1.34 5.99 -14.98
CA GLU A 29 1.31 6.60 -16.32
C GLU A 29 2.09 7.92 -16.42
N ARG A 30 2.00 8.78 -15.41
CA ARG A 30 2.76 10.05 -15.38
C ARG A 30 4.28 9.84 -15.37
N LEU A 31 4.73 8.67 -14.92
CA LEU A 31 6.13 8.26 -14.93
C LEU A 31 6.52 7.52 -16.22
N GLY A 32 5.62 7.45 -17.21
CA GLY A 32 5.83 6.69 -18.44
C GLY A 32 5.72 5.17 -18.27
N PHE A 33 5.11 4.69 -17.17
CA PHE A 33 4.97 3.27 -16.88
C PHE A 33 3.51 2.82 -16.98
N SER A 34 3.27 1.78 -17.77
CA SER A 34 1.92 1.26 -18.05
C SER A 34 1.33 0.36 -16.96
N GLY A 35 2.12 0.06 -15.91
CA GLY A 35 1.68 -0.74 -14.78
C GLY A 35 1.25 0.07 -13.56
N ILE A 36 1.01 -0.65 -12.46
CA ILE A 36 0.80 -0.05 -11.13
C ILE A 36 2.13 0.48 -10.60
N LYS A 37 2.10 1.58 -9.84
CA LYS A 37 3.34 2.16 -9.26
C LYS A 37 4.12 1.17 -8.39
N LEU A 38 3.41 0.24 -7.74
CA LEU A 38 4.02 -0.80 -6.92
C LEU A 38 4.99 -1.71 -7.68
N ALA A 39 4.78 -1.89 -8.98
CA ALA A 39 5.62 -2.72 -9.85
C ALA A 39 6.79 -1.94 -10.49
N LEU A 40 6.92 -0.64 -10.23
CA LEU A 40 8.04 0.15 -10.74
C LEU A 40 9.35 -0.30 -10.11
N PRO A 41 10.41 -0.55 -10.89
CA PRO A 41 11.75 -0.73 -10.35
C PRO A 41 12.21 0.53 -9.62
N SER A 42 12.55 0.40 -8.34
CA SER A 42 12.95 1.54 -7.49
C SER A 42 14.44 1.85 -7.56
N THR A 43 15.27 0.84 -7.86
CA THR A 43 16.72 1.04 -8.02
C THR A 43 17.22 0.30 -9.24
N VAL A 44 18.21 0.88 -9.91
CA VAL A 44 18.89 0.27 -11.08
C VAL A 44 19.82 -0.88 -10.70
N VAL A 45 20.24 -0.95 -9.44
CA VAL A 45 21.22 -1.93 -8.97
C VAL A 45 20.55 -3.25 -8.63
N THR A 46 19.47 -3.20 -7.84
CA THR A 46 18.76 -4.40 -7.41
C THR A 46 17.64 -4.80 -8.34
N GLY A 47 17.08 -3.84 -9.10
CA GLY A 47 15.87 -4.06 -9.89
C GLY A 47 14.61 -4.28 -9.05
N TRP A 48 14.69 -4.14 -7.71
CA TRP A 48 13.55 -4.37 -6.83
C TRP A 48 12.40 -3.45 -7.17
N THR A 49 11.20 -4.02 -7.19
CA THR A 49 9.99 -3.23 -7.33
C THR A 49 9.80 -2.31 -6.12
N PHE A 50 9.01 -1.25 -6.27
CA PHE A 50 8.67 -0.35 -5.18
C PHE A 50 8.04 -1.11 -4.01
N LEU A 51 7.13 -2.06 -4.29
CA LEU A 51 6.55 -2.90 -3.26
C LEU A 51 7.59 -3.78 -2.56
N GLU A 52 8.46 -4.46 -3.33
CA GLU A 52 9.52 -5.30 -2.76
C GLU A 52 10.42 -4.51 -1.82
N PHE A 53 10.80 -3.28 -2.18
CA PHE A 53 11.62 -2.42 -1.34
C PHE A 53 11.00 -2.25 0.06
N TYR A 54 9.71 -1.90 0.15
CA TYR A 54 9.01 -1.77 1.44
C TYR A 54 8.90 -3.10 2.19
N CYS A 55 8.56 -4.20 1.51
CA CYS A 55 8.50 -5.52 2.14
C CYS A 55 9.85 -5.89 2.79
N ARG A 56 10.96 -5.58 2.12
CA ARG A 56 12.31 -5.83 2.65
C ARG A 56 12.65 -4.94 3.86
N PHE A 57 12.21 -3.67 3.87
CA PHE A 57 12.32 -2.84 5.07
C PHE A 57 11.57 -3.45 6.26
N MET A 58 10.35 -3.94 6.03
CA MET A 58 9.57 -4.58 7.08
C MET A 58 10.22 -5.86 7.60
N LEU A 59 10.73 -6.72 6.71
CA LEU A 59 11.50 -7.90 7.10
C LEU A 59 12.75 -7.54 7.90
N ALA A 60 13.47 -6.49 7.51
CA ALA A 60 14.60 -5.99 8.27
C ALA A 60 14.16 -5.52 9.67
N LEU A 61 13.08 -4.75 9.78
CA LEU A 61 12.54 -4.32 11.08
C LEU A 61 12.13 -5.51 11.96
N GLN A 62 11.43 -6.50 11.41
CA GLN A 62 11.06 -7.71 12.13
C GLN A 62 12.29 -8.48 12.65
N SER A 63 13.36 -8.54 11.85
CA SER A 63 14.59 -9.24 12.22
C SER A 63 15.38 -8.57 13.36
N GLN A 64 15.13 -7.28 13.61
CA GLN A 64 15.75 -6.53 14.69
C GLN A 64 14.97 -6.61 16.01
N SER A 65 13.85 -7.34 16.04
CA SER A 65 13.13 -7.60 17.28
C SER A 65 13.95 -8.51 18.21
N PRO A 66 13.94 -8.26 19.54
CA PRO A 66 14.49 -9.21 20.52
C PRO A 66 13.92 -10.64 20.36
N ASP A 67 12.64 -10.75 20.00
CA ASP A 67 11.96 -12.04 19.82
C ASP A 67 12.41 -12.78 18.55
N ALA A 68 13.05 -12.08 17.60
CA ALA A 68 13.66 -12.71 16.44
C ALA A 68 14.81 -13.65 16.84
N ALA A 69 15.57 -13.30 17.89
CA ALA A 69 16.62 -14.16 18.44
C ALA A 69 16.06 -15.44 19.07
N ALA A 70 14.80 -15.42 19.51
CA ALA A 70 14.07 -16.59 20.02
C ALA A 70 13.38 -17.40 18.91
N GLY A 71 13.58 -17.03 17.63
CA GLY A 71 13.01 -17.74 16.48
C GLY A 71 11.56 -17.39 16.15
N ALA A 72 10.97 -16.42 16.83
CA ALA A 72 9.58 -15.99 16.65
C ALA A 72 9.50 -14.46 16.45
N PRO A 73 10.01 -13.93 15.33
CA PRO A 73 9.90 -12.50 15.07
C PRO A 73 8.42 -12.08 15.00
N PRO A 74 8.06 -10.90 15.54
CA PRO A 74 6.71 -10.37 15.41
C PRO A 74 6.39 -10.16 13.92
N LEU A 75 5.11 -10.29 13.60
CA LEU A 75 4.59 -10.02 12.26
C LEU A 75 4.11 -8.59 12.22
N ILE A 76 4.82 -7.71 11.52
CA ILE A 76 4.44 -6.31 11.37
C ILE A 76 3.40 -6.25 10.24
N PRO A 77 2.14 -5.85 10.51
CA PRO A 77 1.12 -5.86 9.46
C PRO A 77 1.41 -4.81 8.39
N LEU A 78 1.23 -5.22 7.13
CA LEU A 78 1.24 -4.36 5.95
C LEU A 78 -0.17 -4.25 5.40
N VAL A 79 -0.72 -3.03 5.40
CA VAL A 79 -1.98 -2.72 4.72
C VAL A 79 -1.68 -2.01 3.42
N ILE A 80 -2.23 -2.50 2.31
CA ILE A 80 -2.08 -1.89 0.98
C ILE A 80 -3.45 -1.45 0.50
N MET A 81 -3.69 -0.14 0.47
CA MET A 81 -4.93 0.43 -0.07
C MET A 81 -4.82 0.55 -1.60
N THR A 82 -5.71 -0.07 -2.34
CA THR A 82 -5.71 -0.16 -3.81
C THR A 82 -6.97 0.49 -4.40
N SER A 83 -7.03 0.64 -5.72
CA SER A 83 -8.24 1.03 -6.46
C SER A 83 -8.76 -0.14 -7.31
N ASP A 84 -9.91 0.01 -7.96
CA ASP A 84 -10.37 -0.98 -8.94
C ASP A 84 -9.31 -1.31 -10.01
N ASP A 85 -8.55 -0.30 -10.45
CA ASP A 85 -7.56 -0.46 -11.51
C ASP A 85 -6.25 -1.10 -11.02
N THR A 86 -5.94 -0.98 -9.72
CA THR A 86 -4.70 -1.50 -9.14
C THR A 86 -4.87 -2.79 -8.34
N HIS A 87 -6.07 -3.09 -7.84
CA HIS A 87 -6.28 -4.21 -6.92
C HIS A 87 -5.88 -5.58 -7.50
N PRO A 88 -6.36 -5.99 -8.70
CA PRO A 88 -6.00 -7.30 -9.24
C PRO A 88 -4.50 -7.42 -9.53
N LYS A 89 -3.91 -6.36 -10.08
CA LYS A 89 -2.48 -6.30 -10.42
C LYS A 89 -1.59 -6.34 -9.16
N THR A 90 -2.04 -5.74 -8.05
CA THR A 90 -1.32 -5.79 -6.77
C THR A 90 -1.36 -7.20 -6.17
N GLN A 91 -2.52 -7.86 -6.22
CA GLN A 91 -2.64 -9.25 -5.75
C GLN A 91 -1.76 -10.19 -6.57
N GLU A 92 -1.81 -10.08 -7.90
CA GLU A 92 -0.95 -10.85 -8.80
C GLU A 92 0.54 -10.61 -8.51
N LEU A 93 0.95 -9.35 -8.33
CA LEU A 93 2.34 -9.01 -8.00
C LEU A 93 2.80 -9.65 -6.69
N LEU A 94 1.96 -9.63 -5.65
CA LEU A 94 2.27 -10.26 -4.36
C LEU A 94 2.38 -11.78 -4.49
N GLU A 95 1.39 -12.43 -5.12
CA GLU A 95 1.32 -13.88 -5.24
C GLU A 95 2.46 -14.43 -6.10
N ALA A 96 2.74 -13.79 -7.24
CA ALA A 96 3.82 -14.18 -8.15
C ALA A 96 5.21 -14.13 -7.51
N ASN A 97 5.38 -13.33 -6.45
CA ASN A 97 6.66 -13.15 -5.74
C ASN A 97 6.65 -13.73 -4.32
N GLY A 98 5.67 -14.56 -3.97
CA GLY A 98 5.58 -15.17 -2.63
C GLY A 98 5.56 -14.12 -1.51
N PHE A 99 4.81 -13.03 -1.70
CA PHE A 99 4.70 -11.90 -0.77
C PHE A 99 6.06 -11.25 -0.42
N PHE A 100 7.07 -11.41 -1.29
CA PHE A 100 8.43 -10.89 -1.10
C PHE A 100 9.06 -11.35 0.23
N GLY A 101 8.68 -12.53 0.72
CA GLY A 101 9.16 -13.10 1.97
C GLY A 101 8.37 -12.71 3.23
N LEU A 102 7.42 -11.78 3.14
CA LEU A 102 6.44 -11.56 4.20
C LEU A 102 5.50 -12.78 4.30
N LYS A 103 4.98 -13.06 5.49
CA LYS A 103 3.92 -14.06 5.62
C LYS A 103 2.62 -13.54 4.98
N ARG A 104 1.81 -14.45 4.40
CA ARG A 104 0.57 -14.06 3.72
C ARG A 104 -0.42 -13.41 4.69
N GLU A 105 -0.49 -13.93 5.91
CA GLU A 105 -1.40 -13.49 6.96
C GLU A 105 -1.13 -12.08 7.51
N GLN A 106 0.07 -11.51 7.27
CA GLN A 106 0.39 -10.14 7.69
C GLN A 106 0.24 -9.11 6.57
N VAL A 107 -0.20 -9.51 5.38
CA VAL A 107 -0.40 -8.59 4.24
C VAL A 107 -1.89 -8.48 3.93
N HIS A 108 -2.44 -7.27 4.09
CA HIS A 108 -3.86 -6.97 3.92
C HIS A 108 -4.04 -6.02 2.74
N VAL A 109 -4.67 -6.48 1.66
CA VAL A 109 -4.96 -5.64 0.49
C VAL A 109 -6.41 -5.15 0.58
N LEU A 110 -6.59 -3.87 0.88
CA LEU A 110 -7.90 -3.23 0.98
C LEU A 110 -8.18 -2.45 -0.30
N LYS A 111 -9.38 -2.59 -0.86
CA LYS A 111 -9.77 -1.83 -2.06
C LYS A 111 -10.58 -0.61 -1.64
N GLN A 112 -10.13 0.57 -2.05
CA GLN A 112 -10.85 1.82 -1.83
C GLN A 112 -12.07 1.90 -2.74
N GLU A 113 -13.09 2.62 -2.27
CA GLU A 113 -14.30 2.85 -3.04
C GLU A 113 -14.15 4.09 -3.94
N LYS A 114 -15.12 4.24 -4.85
CA LYS A 114 -15.22 5.42 -5.71
C LYS A 114 -16.33 6.34 -5.22
N VAL A 115 -16.15 7.63 -5.49
CA VAL A 115 -17.15 8.68 -5.24
C VAL A 115 -17.69 9.21 -6.56
N ALA A 116 -18.94 9.64 -6.55
CA ALA A 116 -19.55 10.25 -7.72
C ALA A 116 -18.85 11.57 -8.10
N CYS A 117 -18.64 11.75 -9.40
CA CYS A 117 -18.11 12.99 -9.94
C CYS A 117 -19.22 14.05 -9.98
N LEU A 118 -18.87 15.28 -9.62
CA LEU A 118 -19.73 16.45 -9.81
C LEU A 118 -19.29 17.18 -11.06
N ILE A 119 -20.25 17.57 -11.90
CA ILE A 119 -19.99 18.31 -13.14
C ILE A 119 -19.80 19.81 -12.90
N ASP A 120 -20.36 20.35 -11.82
CA ASP A 120 -20.33 21.78 -11.50
C ASP A 120 -20.56 22.06 -10.01
N SER A 121 -20.47 23.35 -9.66
CA SER A 121 -20.67 23.86 -8.30
C SER A 121 -22.11 23.75 -7.78
N GLU A 122 -23.09 23.39 -8.62
CA GLU A 122 -24.45 23.10 -8.17
C GLU A 122 -24.63 21.63 -7.75
N ALA A 123 -23.51 20.89 -7.65
CA ALA A 123 -23.46 19.51 -7.20
C ALA A 123 -24.27 18.53 -8.06
N ARG A 124 -24.42 18.81 -9.36
CA ARG A 124 -24.99 17.85 -10.31
C ARG A 124 -24.04 16.69 -10.54
N LEU A 125 -24.58 15.47 -10.58
CA LEU A 125 -23.82 14.25 -10.86
C LEU A 125 -23.40 14.19 -12.32
N SER A 126 -22.12 13.90 -12.56
CA SER A 126 -21.61 13.63 -13.91
C SER A 126 -22.07 12.25 -14.40
N ARG A 127 -22.38 12.16 -15.69
CA ARG A 127 -22.88 10.94 -16.34
C ARG A 127 -21.97 10.57 -17.48
N ASP A 128 -21.81 9.27 -17.72
CA ASP A 128 -21.02 8.77 -18.84
C ASP A 128 -21.69 9.21 -20.17
N PRO A 129 -20.98 9.95 -21.05
CA PRO A 129 -21.53 10.38 -22.33
C PRO A 129 -21.97 9.22 -23.24
N LYS A 130 -21.41 8.01 -23.03
CA LYS A 130 -21.71 6.80 -23.81
C LYS A 130 -22.80 5.94 -23.16
N ASP A 131 -23.08 6.14 -21.88
CA ASP A 131 -24.10 5.43 -21.11
C ASP A 131 -24.77 6.37 -20.11
N PRO A 132 -25.87 7.06 -20.51
CA PRO A 132 -26.54 8.05 -19.65
C PRO A 132 -27.11 7.48 -18.34
N GLY A 133 -27.23 6.15 -18.21
CA GLY A 133 -27.65 5.48 -16.98
C GLY A 133 -26.51 5.32 -15.96
N ARG A 134 -25.27 5.55 -16.37
CA ARG A 134 -24.07 5.37 -15.56
C ARG A 134 -23.55 6.72 -15.04
N ILE A 135 -23.35 6.79 -13.73
CA ILE A 135 -22.69 7.92 -13.08
C ILE A 135 -21.17 7.77 -13.22
N GLU A 136 -20.49 8.84 -13.63
CA GLU A 136 -19.04 8.86 -13.60
C GLU A 136 -18.54 8.93 -12.17
N THR A 137 -17.51 8.16 -11.87
CA THR A 137 -16.96 8.06 -10.53
C THR A 137 -15.44 8.17 -10.57
N LYS A 138 -14.86 8.62 -9.46
CA LYS A 138 -13.41 8.73 -9.27
C LYS A 138 -13.01 8.13 -7.93
N PRO A 139 -11.73 7.75 -7.76
CA PRO A 139 -11.25 7.32 -6.44
C PRO A 139 -11.56 8.34 -5.35
N HIS A 140 -11.96 7.87 -4.16
CA HIS A 140 -12.28 8.72 -3.00
C HIS A 140 -11.06 9.55 -2.52
N GLY A 141 -9.85 9.13 -2.86
CA GLY A 141 -8.59 9.76 -2.47
C GLY A 141 -7.94 9.07 -1.28
N HIS A 142 -6.71 9.47 -0.95
CA HIS A 142 -5.91 8.73 0.03
C HIS A 142 -6.49 8.71 1.46
N GLY A 143 -7.39 9.64 1.79
CA GLY A 143 -8.05 9.71 3.10
C GLY A 143 -9.04 8.56 3.37
N ASP A 144 -9.50 7.86 2.34
CA ASP A 144 -10.43 6.71 2.47
C ASP A 144 -9.83 5.57 3.30
N VAL A 145 -8.50 5.54 3.41
CA VAL A 145 -7.75 4.56 4.20
C VAL A 145 -8.24 4.46 5.64
N HIS A 146 -8.67 5.56 6.25
CA HIS A 146 -9.18 5.54 7.62
C HIS A 146 -10.53 4.83 7.74
N ALA A 147 -11.42 5.06 6.78
CA ALA A 147 -12.72 4.40 6.74
C ALA A 147 -12.57 2.90 6.44
N LEU A 148 -11.68 2.55 5.49
CA LEU A 148 -11.37 1.16 5.17
C LEU A 148 -10.78 0.42 6.38
N LEU A 149 -9.80 1.01 7.07
CA LEU A 149 -9.20 0.40 8.26
C LEU A 149 -10.22 0.21 9.39
N HIS A 150 -11.15 1.15 9.57
CA HIS A 150 -12.21 1.03 10.57
C HIS A 150 -13.26 -0.03 10.20
N GLY A 151 -13.54 -0.22 8.90
CA GLY A 151 -14.59 -1.12 8.42
C GLY A 151 -14.15 -2.55 8.09
N SER A 152 -12.85 -2.85 8.18
CA SER A 152 -12.26 -4.16 7.82
C SER A 152 -12.13 -5.13 8.99
#